data_AF-A0A1T5CHW7-F1
#
_entry.id   AF-A0A1T5CHW7-F1
#
_cell.length_a   1.000
_cell.length_b   1.000
_cell.length_c   1.000
_cell.angle_alpha   90.00
_cell.angle_beta   90.00
_cell.angle_gamma   90.00
#
_symmetry.space_group_name_H-M   'P 1'
#
loop_
_entity.id
_entity.type
_entity.pdbx_description
1 polymer ?
#
loop_
_entity_poly.entity_id
_entity_poly.type
_entity_poly.pdbx_seq_one_letter_code
_entity_poly.pdbx_strand_id
1 'polypeptide(L)' 'MLLERVAQYLDTRTEFAYIKDEPRLEIWVKGKEWLPILVSKLKGRGYLISWGDIEYKVSDEMKAYTYLLRMITNITER' A
#
# COMPACT_ATOMS: atom_id res chain seq x y z
N MET A 1 2.38 12.99 0.66
CA MET A 1 1.09 12.77 -0.02
C MET A 1 0.94 11.32 -0.49
N LEU A 2 1.79 10.40 0.00
CA LEU A 2 1.79 9.02 -0.47
C LEU A 2 0.43 8.35 -0.29
N LEU A 3 -0.13 8.41 0.92
CA LEU A 3 -1.34 7.66 1.25
C LEU A 3 -2.54 8.15 0.43
N GLU A 4 -2.65 9.47 0.20
CA GLU A 4 -3.67 10.03 -0.69
C GLU A 4 -3.50 9.54 -2.13
N ARG A 5 -2.27 9.57 -2.66
CA ARG A 5 -1.99 9.14 -4.03
C ARG A 5 -2.27 7.65 -4.24
N VAL A 6 -1.95 6.82 -3.25
CA VAL A 6 -2.24 5.38 -3.31
C VAL A 6 -3.75 5.14 -3.21
N ALA A 7 -4.47 5.83 -2.32
CA ALA A 7 -5.93 5.74 -2.23
C ALA A 7 -6.61 6.12 -3.55
N GLN A 8 -6.23 7.26 -4.15
CA GLN A 8 -6.75 7.69 -5.45
C GLN A 8 -6.48 6.68 -6.57
N TYR A 9 -5.30 6.04 -6.55
CA TYR A 9 -4.98 4.98 -7.50
C TYR A 9 -5.90 3.76 -7.29
N LEU A 10 -6.11 3.36 -6.04
CA LEU A 10 -6.96 2.21 -5.68
C LEU A 10 -8.45 2.45 -5.98
N ASP A 11 -8.93 3.70 -5.94
CA ASP A 11 -10.32 4.03 -6.33
C ASP A 11 -10.63 3.64 -7.78
N THR A 12 -9.61 3.54 -8.63
CA THR A 12 -9.75 3.10 -10.03
C THR A 12 -9.68 1.59 -10.22
N ARG A 13 -9.51 0.81 -9.14
CA ARG A 13 -9.24 -0.64 -9.17
C ARG A 13 -10.30 -1.42 -8.39
N THR A 14 -11.13 -2.17 -9.09
CA THR A 14 -12.27 -2.89 -8.48
C THR A 14 -11.86 -4.07 -7.61
N GLU A 15 -10.67 -4.62 -7.85
CA GLU A 15 -10.08 -5.81 -7.22
C GLU A 15 -9.63 -5.53 -5.78
N PHE A 16 -9.51 -4.26 -5.41
CA PHE A 16 -9.02 -3.85 -4.09
C PHE A 16 -10.11 -3.15 -3.28
N ALA A 17 -9.97 -3.25 -1.97
CA ALA A 17 -10.61 -2.37 -1.00
C ALA A 17 -9.51 -1.75 -0.14
N TYR A 18 -9.75 -0.59 0.46
CA TYR A 18 -8.78 -0.01 1.39
C TYR A 18 -9.46 0.74 2.53
N ILE A 19 -8.73 0.83 3.65
CA ILE A 19 -9.06 1.64 4.81
C ILE A 19 -7.93 2.66 4.98
N LYS A 20 -8.27 3.95 5.03
CA LYS A 20 -7.31 5.04 5.26
C LYS A 20 -7.54 5.67 6.62
N ASP A 21 -6.68 5.35 7.57
CA ASP A 21 -6.66 5.90 8.93
C ASP A 21 -5.31 6.54 9.17
N GLU A 22 -5.16 7.85 8.93
CA GLU A 22 -3.86 8.53 9.06
C GLU A 22 -3.23 8.26 10.45
N PRO A 23 -1.98 7.75 10.52
CA PRO A 23 -0.93 7.78 9.50
C PRO A 23 -0.80 6.49 8.65
N ARG A 24 -1.85 5.68 8.51
CA ARG A 24 -1.83 4.35 7.90
C ARG A 24 -2.83 4.21 6.75
N LEU A 25 -2.50 3.36 5.79
CA LEU A 25 -3.39 2.84 4.76
C LEU A 25 -3.31 1.31 4.78
N GLU A 26 -4.45 0.66 4.75
CA GLU A 26 -4.60 -0.79 4.78
C GLU A 26 -5.30 -1.22 3.50
N ILE A 27 -4.66 -2.07 2.70
CA ILE A 27 -5.12 -2.44 1.35
C ILE A 27 -5.44 -3.94 1.35
N TRP A 28 -6.67 -4.27 0.95
CA TRP A 28 -7.21 -5.62 0.87
C TRP A 28 -7.42 -6.03 -0.59
N VAL A 29 -7.14 -7.30 -0.90
CA VAL A 29 -7.44 -7.90 -2.20
C VAL A 29 -8.79 -8.63 -2.08
N LYS A 30 -9.79 -8.20 -2.84
CA LYS A 30 -11.14 -8.79 -2.77
C LYS A 30 -11.12 -10.23 -3.29
N GLY A 31 -11.87 -11.10 -2.61
CA GLY A 31 -11.99 -12.51 -2.99
C GLY A 31 -10.74 -13.35 -2.73
N LYS A 32 -9.76 -12.82 -2.01
CA LYS A 32 -8.57 -13.57 -1.56
C LYS A 32 -8.51 -13.52 -0.03
N GLU A 33 -8.18 -14.65 0.61
CA GLU A 33 -7.92 -14.73 2.05
C GLU A 33 -6.48 -14.30 2.40
N TRP A 34 -5.98 -13.26 1.73
CA TRP A 34 -4.64 -12.77 1.95
C TRP A 34 -4.61 -11.75 3.08
N LEU A 35 -3.51 -11.71 3.83
CA LEU A 35 -3.24 -10.62 4.76
C LEU A 35 -3.21 -9.28 3.99
N PRO A 36 -3.60 -8.17 4.62
CA PRO A 36 -3.61 -6.87 3.96
C PRO A 36 -2.19 -6.35 3.76
N ILE A 37 -2.02 -5.49 2.74
CA ILE A 37 -0.83 -4.67 2.60
C ILE A 37 -1.01 -3.44 3.48
N LEU A 38 -0.08 -3.22 4.42
CA LEU A 38 -0.10 -2.07 5.31
C LEU A 38 0.92 -1.03 4.85
N VAL A 39 0.53 0.23 4.81
CA VAL A 39 1.40 1.37 4.49
C VAL A 39 1.29 2.37 5.63
N SER A 40 2.35 2.50 6.42
CA SER A 40 2.40 3.41 7.57
C SER A 40 3.40 4.54 7.33
N LYS A 41 2.97 5.79 7.54
CA LYS A 41 3.84 6.96 7.55
C LYS A 41 4.52 7.05 8.91
N LEU A 42 5.84 6.90 8.92
CA LEU A 42 6.67 7.01 10.12
C LEU A 42 7.04 8.48 10.35
N LYS A 43 6.77 9.02 11.55
CA LYS A 43 7.04 10.42 11.90
C LYS A 43 8.52 10.75 11.67
N GLY A 44 8.80 11.56 10.64
CA GLY A 44 10.16 11.98 10.25
C GLY A 44 11.08 10.86 9.72
N ARG A 45 10.56 9.66 9.46
CA ARG A 45 11.35 8.48 9.06
C ARG A 45 10.89 7.81 7.75
N GLY A 46 9.98 8.45 7.02
CA GLY A 46 9.46 7.95 5.75
C GLY A 46 8.27 7.02 5.91
N TYR A 47 8.33 5.86 5.26
CA TYR A 47 7.23 4.92 5.11
C TYR A 47 7.67 3.50 5.45
N LEU A 48 6.79 2.77 6.10
CA LEU A 48 6.86 1.32 6.30
C LEU A 48 5.76 0.68 5.48
N ILE A 49 6.12 -0.22 4.57
CA ILE A 49 5.20 -1.02 3.77
C ILE A 49 5.37 -2.47 4.23
N SER A 50 4.29 -3.15 4.60
CA SER A 50 4.36 -4.55 5.02
C SER A 50 3.25 -5.40 4.43
N TRP A 51 3.54 -6.69 4.23
CA TRP A 51 2.55 -7.68 3.80
C TRP A 51 2.93 -9.04 4.38
N GLY A 52 2.13 -9.54 5.33
CA GLY A 52 2.53 -10.68 6.16
C GLY A 52 3.82 -10.39 6.92
N ASP A 53 4.79 -11.29 6.81
CA ASP A 53 6.09 -11.19 7.50
C ASP A 53 7.14 -10.33 6.75
N ILE A 54 6.76 -9.76 5.60
CA ILE A 54 7.66 -8.93 4.79
C ILE A 54 7.49 -7.46 5.19
N GLU A 55 8.61 -6.80 5.52
CA GLU A 55 8.68 -5.36 5.76
C GLU A 55 9.63 -4.67 4.76
N TYR A 56 9.21 -3.52 4.26
CA TYR A 56 10.01 -2.62 3.44
C TYR A 56 9.97 -1.20 4.00
N LYS A 57 11.13 -0.68 4.43
CA LYS A 57 11.30 0.67 4.98
C LYS A 57 11.95 1.57 3.94
N VAL A 58 11.35 2.72 3.69
CA VAL A 58 11.83 3.65 2.67
C VAL A 58 11.54 5.10 3.07
N SER A 59 12.57 5.95 3.00
CA SER A 59 12.47 7.38 3.33
C SER A 59 11.86 8.21 2.19
N ASP A 60 12.06 7.78 0.96
CA ASP A 60 11.67 8.48 -0.25
C ASP A 60 10.21 8.15 -0.64
N GLU A 61 9.38 9.19 -0.76
CA GLU A 61 7.96 9.07 -1.11
C GLU A 61 7.74 8.47 -2.51
N MET A 62 8.56 8.84 -3.50
CA MET A 62 8.42 8.35 -4.88
C MET A 62 8.83 6.89 -5.02
N LYS A 63 9.86 6.46 -4.29
CA LYS A 63 10.25 5.05 -4.21
C LYS A 63 9.17 4.22 -3.51
N ALA A 64 8.60 4.72 -2.42
CA ALA A 64 7.48 4.08 -1.73
C ALA A 64 6.27 3.90 -2.67
N TYR A 65 5.90 4.96 -3.39
CA TYR A 65 4.80 4.93 -4.36
C TYR A 65 5.04 3.92 -5.48
N THR A 66 6.22 3.96 -6.10
CA THR A 66 6.59 3.04 -7.18
C THR A 66 6.60 1.58 -6.72
N TYR A 67 7.09 1.31 -5.51
CA TYR A 67 7.07 -0.03 -4.94
C TYR A 67 5.64 -0.55 -4.75
N LEU A 68 4.74 0.27 -4.20
CA LEU A 68 3.32 -0.09 -4.03
C LEU A 68 2.63 -0.37 -5.37
N LEU A 69 2.87 0.47 -6.38
CA LEU A 69 2.32 0.25 -7.72
C LEU A 69 2.77 -1.10 -8.29
N ARG A 70 4.06 -1.44 -8.17
CA ARG A 70 4.59 -2.73 -8.62
C ARG A 70 3.97 -3.91 -7.88
N MET A 71 3.79 -3.80 -6.57
CA MET A 71 3.11 -4.84 -5.79
C MET A 71 1.67 -5.04 -6.27
N ILE A 72 0.92 -3.95 -6.41
CA ILE A 72 -0.48 -3.99 -6.85
C ILE A 72 -0.61 -4.59 -8.26
N THR A 73 0.22 -4.16 -9.22
CA THR A 73 0.23 -4.73 -10.58
C THR A 73 0.54 -6.22 -10.58
N ASN A 74 1.57 -6.65 -9.84
CA ASN A 74 1.96 -8.06 -9.77
C ASN A 74 0.88 -8.96 -9.14
N ILE A 75 0.05 -8.40 -8.26
CA ILE A 75 -1.09 -9.11 -7.68
C ILE A 75 -2.20 -9.28 -8.70
N THR A 76 -2.48 -8.26 -9.53
CA THR A 76 -3.54 -8.32 -10.55
C THR A 76 -3.21 -9.20 -11.75
N GLU A 77 -1.93 -9.39 -12.07
CA GLU A 77 -1.48 -10.22 -13.20
C GLU A 77 -1.38 -11.72 -12.87
N ARG A 78 -1.79 -12.15 -11.66
CA ARG A 78 -1.77 -13.53 -11.18
C ARG A 78 -3.17 -14.09 -10.93
#